data_AF-A0A2T5HFQ2-F1
#
_entry.id   AF-A0A2T5HFQ2-F1
#
_cell.length_a   1.000
_cell.length_b   1.000
_cell.length_c   1.000
_cell.angle_alpha   90.00
_cell.angle_beta   90.00
_cell.angle_gamma   90.00
#
_symmetry.space_group_name_H-M   'P 1'
#
loop_
_entity.id
_entity.type
_entity.pdbx_description
1 polymer ?
#
loop_
_entity_poly.entity_id
_entity_poly.type
_entity_poly.pdbx_seq_one_letter_code
_entity_poly.pdbx_strand_id
1 'polypeptide(L)' 'MKNQMIDLRNHLFATLEALQDPDKPMDIERARAVAQVGGVLVETAKVEVAFLNAVGGKGTGFIESAKALPGVRE' A
#
# COMPACT_ATOMS: atom_id res chain seq x y z
N MET A 1 6.36 -10.61 -9.99
CA MET A 1 6.56 -9.57 -8.96
C MET A 1 5.19 -9.15 -8.46
N LYS A 2 5.04 -8.92 -7.16
CA LYS A 2 3.81 -8.42 -6.53
C LYS A 2 3.93 -6.89 -6.40
N ASN A 3 2.96 -6.13 -6.88
CA ASN A 3 3.04 -4.67 -7.04
C ASN A 3 1.75 -3.93 -6.65
N GLN A 4 0.82 -4.60 -5.97
CA GLN A 4 -0.42 -3.97 -5.53
C GLN A 4 -0.30 -3.40 -4.10
N MET A 5 -1.15 -2.43 -3.75
CA MET A 5 -1.15 -1.81 -2.42
C MET A 5 -1.42 -2.81 -1.29
N ILE A 6 -2.19 -3.87 -1.59
CA ILE A 6 -2.41 -4.98 -0.65
C ILE A 6 -1.13 -5.76 -0.37
N ASP A 7 -0.24 -5.90 -1.37
CA ASP A 7 1.05 -6.56 -1.20
C ASP A 7 1.98 -5.72 -0.34
N LEU A 8 1.98 -4.39 -0.54
CA LEU A 8 2.72 -3.48 0.33
C LEU A 8 2.28 -3.62 1.78
N ARG A 9 0.95 -3.61 2.03
CA ARG A 9 0.39 -3.80 3.36
C ARG A 9 0.85 -5.11 3.99
N ASN A 10 0.80 -6.21 3.23
CA ASN A 10 1.26 -7.51 3.70
C ASN A 10 2.76 -7.51 4.05
N HIS A 11 3.60 -6.87 3.23
CA HIS A 11 5.03 -6.75 3.52
C HIS A 11 5.33 -5.91 4.76
N LEU A 12 4.56 -4.84 5.00
CA LEU A 12 4.69 -4.04 6.22
C LEU A 12 4.30 -4.85 7.46
N PHE A 13 3.23 -5.65 7.42
CA PHE A 13 2.86 -6.53 8.53
C PHE A 13 3.90 -7.63 8.78
N ALA A 14 4.40 -8.29 7.73
CA ALA A 14 5.48 -9.27 7.87
C ALA A 14 6.76 -8.66 8.48
N THR A 15 7.03 -7.39 8.20
CA THR A 15 8.14 -6.65 8.80
C THR A 15 7.90 -6.40 10.30
N LEU A 16 6.66 -6.06 10.70
CA LEU A 16 6.29 -5.92 12.11
C LEU A 16 6.42 -7.23 12.87
N GLU A 17 5.95 -8.34 12.28
CA GLU A 17 6.08 -9.68 12.87
C GLU A 17 7.56 -10.04 13.05
N ALA A 18 8.40 -9.81 12.03
CA ALA A 18 9.83 -10.10 12.09
C ALA A 18 10.58 -9.21 13.10
N LEU A 19 10.12 -7.99 13.37
CA LEU A 19 10.66 -7.15 14.43
C LEU A 19 10.30 -7.64 15.84
N GLN A 20 9.17 -8.35 15.97
CA GLN A 20 8.67 -8.87 17.24
C GLN A 20 9.18 -10.29 17.56
N ASP A 21 9.86 -10.94 16.62
CA ASP A 21 10.48 -12.25 16.82
C ASP A 21 11.61 -12.15 17.87
N PRO A 22 11.45 -12.76 19.06
CA PRO A 22 12.45 -12.68 20.13
C PRO A 22 13.67 -13.57 19.86
N ASP A 23 13.53 -14.60 19.02
CA ASP A 23 14.57 -15.58 18.73
C ASP A 23 15.42 -15.14 17.53
N LYS A 24 14.79 -14.46 16.56
CA LYS A 24 15.45 -13.97 15.34
C LYS A 24 14.87 -12.63 14.85
N PRO A 25 15.10 -11.54 15.60
CA PRO A 25 14.58 -10.23 15.22
C PRO A 25 15.20 -9.73 13.90
N MET A 26 14.39 -9.06 13.09
CA MET A 26 14.88 -8.34 11.92
C MET A 26 15.83 -7.21 12.32
N ASP A 27 16.84 -6.96 11.48
CA ASP A 27 17.69 -5.78 11.60
C ASP A 27 16.89 -4.47 11.54
N ILE A 28 17.15 -3.56 12.49
CA ILE A 28 16.38 -2.32 12.66
C ILE A 28 16.54 -1.38 11.46
N GLU A 29 17.73 -1.29 10.88
CA GLU A 29 17.97 -0.40 9.73
C GLU A 29 17.28 -0.93 8.47
N ARG A 30 17.25 -2.26 8.31
CA ARG A 30 16.42 -2.90 7.28
C ARG A 30 14.94 -2.59 7.48
N ALA A 31 14.42 -2.70 8.70
CA ALA A 31 13.03 -2.39 8.97
C ALA A 31 12.69 -0.91 8.73
N ARG A 32 13.61 0.00 9.09
CA ARG A 32 13.50 1.44 8.79
C ARG A 32 13.41 1.69 7.29
N ALA A 33 14.25 1.04 6.49
CA ALA A 33 14.24 1.18 5.04
C ALA A 33 12.90 0.72 4.44
N VAL A 34 12.36 -0.40 4.92
CA VAL A 34 11.03 -0.90 4.50
C VAL A 34 9.93 0.10 4.87
N ALA A 35 9.94 0.62 6.09
CA ALA A 35 8.96 1.62 6.53
C ALA A 35 9.03 2.92 5.72
N GLN A 36 10.23 3.40 5.38
CA GLN A 36 10.42 4.60 4.55
C GLN A 36 9.85 4.42 3.15
N VAL A 37 10.17 3.31 2.47
CA VAL A 37 9.64 3.03 1.13
C VAL A 37 8.12 2.87 1.17
N GLY A 38 7.59 2.21 2.21
CA GLY A 38 6.15 2.11 2.43
C GLY A 38 5.49 3.48 2.62
N GLY A 39 6.12 4.39 3.36
CA GLY A 39 5.66 5.77 3.51
C GLY A 39 5.56 6.51 2.17
N VAL A 40 6.59 6.42 1.32
CA VAL A 40 6.58 7.04 -0.02
C VAL A 40 5.40 6.54 -0.86
N LEU A 41 5.12 5.22 -0.85
CA LEU A 41 3.99 4.65 -1.59
C LEU A 41 2.62 5.08 -1.06
N VAL A 42 2.50 5.32 0.24
CA VAL A 42 1.29 5.88 0.85
C VAL A 42 1.09 7.34 0.42
N GLU A 43 2.15 8.13 0.36
CA GLU A 43 2.07 9.52 -0.12
C GLU A 43 1.66 9.58 -1.59
N THR A 44 2.19 8.71 -2.46
CA THR A 44 1.75 8.65 -3.87
C THR A 44 0.28 8.24 -3.99
N ALA A 45 -0.19 7.31 -3.16
CA ALA A 45 -1.60 6.93 -3.09
C ALA A 45 -2.52 8.09 -2.66
N LYS A 46 -2.10 8.89 -1.68
CA LYS A 46 -2.86 10.08 -1.25
C LYS A 46 -2.96 11.12 -2.38
N VAL A 47 -1.89 11.35 -3.12
CA VAL A 47 -1.88 12.26 -4.28
C VAL A 47 -2.85 11.78 -5.35
N GLU A 48 -2.91 10.47 -5.63
CA GLU A 48 -3.89 9.92 -6.56
C GLU A 48 -5.32 10.16 -6.09
N VAL A 49 -5.63 9.89 -4.81
CA VAL A 49 -6.97 10.15 -4.26
C VAL A 49 -7.35 11.63 -4.39
N ALA A 50 -6.41 12.54 -4.10
CA ALA A 50 -6.63 13.97 -4.26
C ALA A 50 -6.92 14.34 -5.72
N PHE A 51 -6.17 13.78 -6.68
CA PHE A 51 -6.42 13.96 -8.10
C PHE A 51 -7.83 13.47 -8.49
N LEU A 52 -8.22 12.27 -8.07
CA LEU A 52 -9.54 11.70 -8.36
C LEU A 52 -10.69 12.56 -7.84
N ASN A 53 -10.57 13.06 -6.61
CA ASN A 53 -11.55 13.95 -6.01
C ASN A 53 -11.66 15.28 -6.76
N ALA A 54 -10.54 15.80 -7.28
CA ALA A 54 -10.52 17.07 -8.01
C ALA A 54 -11.12 16.97 -9.42
N VAL A 55 -10.91 15.84 -10.11
CA VAL A 55 -11.32 15.67 -11.53
C VAL A 55 -12.61 14.88 -11.72
N GLY A 56 -13.17 14.28 -10.65
CA GLY A 56 -14.38 13.44 -10.74
C GLY A 56 -14.18 12.14 -11.53
N GLY A 57 -12.94 11.64 -11.62
CA GLY A 57 -12.55 10.51 -12.46
C GLY A 57 -12.61 9.14 -11.77
N LYS A 58 -12.41 8.06 -12.55
CA LYS A 58 -12.52 6.66 -12.08
C LYS A 58 -11.22 5.99 -11.61
N GLY A 59 -10.07 6.65 -11.70
CA GLY A 59 -8.76 6.10 -11.31
C GLY A 59 -7.63 6.62 -12.20
N THR A 60 -6.38 6.69 -11.71
CA THR A 60 -5.21 6.94 -12.57
C THR A 60 -4.50 5.64 -12.97
N GLY A 61 -4.89 4.51 -12.36
CA GLY A 61 -4.26 3.20 -12.55
C GLY A 61 -3.11 2.93 -11.58
N PHE A 62 -2.86 3.82 -10.61
CA PHE A 62 -1.85 3.61 -9.57
C PHE A 62 -2.43 2.75 -8.43
N ILE A 63 -3.64 3.07 -7.95
CA ILE A 63 -4.51 2.15 -7.21
C ILE A 63 -5.50 1.58 -8.23
N GLU A 64 -5.28 0.32 -8.62
CA GLU A 64 -6.27 -0.39 -9.41
C GLU A 64 -7.59 -0.46 -8.64
N SER A 65 -8.61 0.22 -9.14
CA SER A 65 -9.98 0.08 -8.66
C SER A 65 -10.36 -1.39 -8.82
N ALA A 66 -10.45 -2.12 -7.70
CA ALA A 66 -10.95 -3.48 -7.71
C ALA A 66 -12.25 -3.49 -8.53
N LYS A 67 -12.26 -4.35 -9.55
CA LYS A 67 -13.37 -4.65 -10.47
C LYS A 67 -14.72 -4.24 -9.86
N ALA A 68 -15.45 -3.36 -10.54
CA ALA A 68 -16.75 -2.85 -10.09
C ALA A 68 -17.56 -3.97 -9.44
N LEU A 69 -17.96 -3.76 -8.18
CA LEU A 69 -18.79 -4.72 -7.47
C LEU A 69 -20.04 -4.97 -8.33
N PRO A 70 -20.35 -6.23 -8.68
CA PRO A 70 -21.52 -6.52 -9.49
C PRO A 70 -22.77 -6.13 -8.69
N GLY A 71 -23.47 -5.07 -9.11
CA GLY A 71 -24.80 -4.78 -8.56
C GLY A 71 -25.25 -3.33 -8.40
N VAL A 72 -24.52 -2.30 -8.84
CA VAL A 72 -25.13 -0.96 -8.91
C VAL A 72 -25.86 -0.82 -10.24
N ARG A 73 -27.17 -1.11 -10.22
CA ARG A 73 -28.08 -0.78 -11.32
C ARG A 73 -28.45 0.70 -11.22
N GLU A 74 -28.42 1.38 -12.37
CA GLU A 74 -28.87 2.77 -12.58
C GLU A 74 -30.37 2.93 -12.29
#